data_AF-H8ZGR6-F1
#
_entry.id   AF-H8ZGR6-F1
#
_cell.length_a   1.000
_cell.length_b   1.000
_cell.length_c   1.000
_cell.angle_alpha   90.00
_cell.angle_beta   90.00
_cell.angle_gamma   90.00
#
_symmetry.space_group_name_H-M   'P 1'
#
loop_
_entity.id
_entity.type
_entity.pdbx_description
1 polymer ?
#
loop_
_entity_poly.entity_id
_entity_poly.type
_entity_poly.pdbx_seq_one_letter_code
_entity_poly.pdbx_strand_id
1 'polypeptide(L)'
;KTIGRQWYWSYEYSDFINVELDTYMMPEKNLEINEFRLLEVDNRTILPMNTEIRVLTSASDVLHSWAVPALGIKIDATPGRLNQGTFT
;
A
#
# COMPACT_ATOMS: atom_id res chain seq x y z
N LYS A 1 2.92 -1.51 -8.12
CA LYS A 1 1.48 -1.19 -8.12
C LYS A 1 0.90 -1.42 -6.74
N THR A 2 -0.22 -0.79 -6.44
CA THR A 2 -0.94 -0.91 -5.18
C THR A 2 -2.41 -1.19 -5.50
N ILE A 3 -2.92 -2.33 -5.02
CA ILE A 3 -4.25 -2.82 -5.35
C ILE A 3 -5.07 -2.84 -4.06
N GLY A 4 -6.13 -2.05 -4.01
CA GLY A 4 -7.10 -2.05 -2.93
C GLY A 4 -8.01 -3.27 -3.03
N ARG A 5 -8.16 -3.99 -1.91
CA ARG A 5 -9.09 -5.10 -1.74
C ARG A 5 -9.87 -4.87 -0.43
N GLN A 6 -10.98 -5.54 -0.24
CA GLN A 6 -11.84 -5.32 0.92
C GLN A 6 -11.08 -5.62 2.22
N TRP A 7 -10.69 -4.54 2.90
CA TRP A 7 -9.95 -4.48 4.17
C TRP A 7 -8.47 -4.87 4.15
N TYR A 8 -7.82 -4.89 2.99
CA TYR A 8 -6.38 -5.10 2.89
C TYR A 8 -5.82 -4.54 1.57
N TRP A 9 -4.50 -4.47 1.47
CA TRP A 9 -3.82 -3.99 0.27
C TRP A 9 -2.89 -5.05 -0.29
N SER A 10 -2.68 -5.02 -1.60
CA SER A 10 -1.66 -5.85 -2.25
C SER A 10 -0.68 -4.96 -2.99
N TYR A 11 0.61 -5.27 -2.88
CA TYR A 11 1.67 -4.58 -3.58
C TYR A 11 2.33 -5.51 -4.60
N GLU A 12 2.50 -5.00 -5.81
CA GLU A 12 3.13 -5.69 -6.93
C GLU A 12 4.38 -4.91 -7.35
N TYR A 13 5.55 -5.52 -7.25
CA TYR A 13 6.79 -4.98 -7.82
C TYR A 13 7.04 -5.73 -9.12
N SER A 14 6.74 -5.13 -10.27
CA SER A 14 6.89 -5.79 -11.58
C SER A 14 8.24 -5.50 -12.25
N ASP A 15 8.95 -4.46 -11.81
CA ASP A 15 10.06 -3.87 -12.58
C ASP A 15 11.39 -4.59 -12.40
N PHE A 16 11.53 -5.43 -11.35
CA PHE A 16 12.80 -6.11 -11.02
C PHE A 16 12.62 -7.61 -10.80
N ILE A 17 11.75 -7.98 -9.87
CA ILE A 17 11.44 -9.35 -9.48
C ILE A 17 9.93 -9.36 -9.34
N ASN A 18 9.21 -10.24 -10.03
CA ASN A 18 7.76 -10.38 -9.91
C ASN A 18 7.38 -10.79 -8.48
N VAL A 19 7.31 -9.81 -7.59
CA VAL A 19 6.95 -9.95 -6.18
C VAL A 19 5.55 -9.40 -6.02
N GLU A 20 4.66 -10.23 -5.51
CA GLU A 20 3.35 -9.83 -5.03
C GLU A 20 3.27 -10.14 -3.53
N LEU A 21 2.78 -9.18 -2.75
CA LEU A 21 2.55 -9.34 -1.32
C LEU A 21 1.20 -8.77 -0.94
N ASP A 22 0.51 -9.45 -0.03
CA ASP A 22 -0.69 -8.96 0.63
C ASP A 22 -0.30 -8.40 2.00
N THR A 23 -0.89 -7.27 2.38
CA THR A 23 -0.67 -6.61 3.66
C THR A 23 -1.99 -6.48 4.42
N TYR A 24 -2.04 -7.02 5.63
CA TYR A 24 -3.18 -6.98 6.53
C TYR A 24 -2.83 -6.20 7.78
N MET A 25 -3.82 -5.53 8.36
CA MET A 25 -3.67 -4.91 9.68
C MET A 25 -3.35 -5.97 10.73
N MET A 26 -2.32 -5.72 11.53
CA MET A 26 -1.93 -6.65 12.58
C MET A 26 -2.98 -6.67 13.70
N PRO A 27 -3.52 -7.84 14.08
CA PRO A 27 -4.45 -7.94 15.20
C PRO A 27 -3.80 -7.50 16.51
N GLU A 28 -4.55 -6.84 17.40
CA GLU A 28 -4.00 -6.27 18.65
C GLU A 28 -3.29 -7.30 19.54
N LYS A 29 -3.75 -8.56 19.52
CA LYS A 29 -3.14 -9.69 20.23
C LYS A 29 -1.74 -10.08 19.75
N ASN A 30 -1.37 -9.67 18.54
CA ASN A 30 -0.10 -9.97 17.90
C ASN A 30 0.87 -8.77 17.94
N LEU A 31 0.45 -7.63 18.48
CA LEU A 31 1.29 -6.44 18.56
C LEU A 31 2.41 -6.62 19.60
N GLU A 32 3.61 -6.18 19.25
CA GLU A 32 4.75 -6.09 20.15
C GLU A 32 4.71 -4.81 21.01
N ILE A 33 5.57 -4.75 22.02
CA ILE A 33 5.71 -3.56 22.88
C ILE A 33 6.22 -2.39 22.02
N ASN A 34 5.53 -1.25 22.09
CA ASN A 34 5.78 -0.02 21.32
C ASN A 34 5.26 0.00 19.86
N GLU A 35 4.45 -0.97 19.46
CA GLU A 35 3.79 -0.94 18.16
C GLU A 35 2.48 -0.15 18.17
N PHE A 36 2.12 0.39 17.01
CA PHE A 36 0.94 1.25 16.88
C PHE A 36 -0.33 0.45 16.57
N ARG A 37 -1.27 0.50 17.52
CA ARG A 37 -2.63 -0.03 17.36
C ARG A 37 -3.32 0.55 16.12
N LEU A 38 -3.89 -0.32 15.28
CA LEU A 38 -4.59 0.01 14.02
C LEU A 38 -3.73 0.61 12.90
N LEU A 39 -2.41 0.69 13.06
CA LEU A 39 -1.50 1.21 12.04
C LEU A 39 -0.47 0.18 11.59
N GLU A 40 -0.12 -0.77 12.46
CA GLU A 40 0.78 -1.85 12.08
C GLU A 40 0.14 -2.83 11.10
N VAL A 41 1.00 -3.37 10.24
CA VAL A 41 0.67 -4.37 9.24
C VAL A 41 1.67 -5.52 9.30
N ASP A 42 1.23 -6.71 8.88
CA ASP A 42 2.06 -7.91 8.84
C ASP A 42 3.22 -7.83 7.84
N ASN A 43 2.97 -7.31 6.63
CA ASN A 43 3.94 -7.15 5.57
C ASN A 43 4.05 -5.69 5.18
N ARG A 44 5.13 -5.02 5.57
CA ARG A 44 5.39 -3.64 5.18
C ARG A 44 5.87 -3.57 3.73
N THR A 45 5.35 -2.58 3.01
CA THR A 45 5.83 -2.25 1.66
C THR A 45 7.21 -1.58 1.78
N ILE A 46 8.21 -2.10 1.06
CA ILE A 46 9.61 -1.64 1.16
C ILE A 46 9.93 -0.82 -0.08
N LEU A 47 10.44 0.38 0.14
CA LEU A 47 10.75 1.33 -0.92
C LEU A 47 12.15 1.93 -0.72
N PRO A 48 12.90 2.18 -1.81
CA PRO A 48 14.20 2.87 -1.72
C PRO A 48 13.99 4.34 -1.33
N MET A 49 14.85 4.86 -0.45
CA MET A 49 14.85 6.30 -0.10
C MET A 49 15.56 7.14 -1.18
N ASN A 50 15.28 8.44 -1.22
CA ASN A 50 15.91 9.42 -2.11
C ASN A 50 15.83 9.06 -3.60
N THR A 51 14.76 8.37 -3.98
CA THR A 51 14.51 7.93 -5.36
C THR A 51 13.11 8.33 -5.72
N GLU A 52 12.89 8.84 -6.93
CA GLU A 52 11.54 9.12 -7.39
C GLU A 52 10.79 7.81 -7.63
N ILE A 53 9.68 7.62 -6.92
CA ILE A 53 8.86 6.42 -6.97
C ILE A 53 7.56 6.76 -7.70
N ARG A 54 7.26 5.99 -8.74
CA ARG A 54 5.95 5.98 -9.39
C ARG A 54 5.07 4.92 -8.74
N VAL A 55 3.95 5.33 -8.17
CA VAL A 55 2.91 4.42 -7.69
C VAL A 55 1.75 4.40 -8.67
N LEU A 56 1.32 3.18 -8.99
CA LEU A 56 0.14 2.89 -9.79
C LEU A 56 -0.92 2.26 -8.88
N THR A 57 -2.05 2.91 -8.70
CA THR A 57 -3.10 2.52 -7.76
C THR A 57 -4.38 2.13 -8.49
N SER A 58 -4.97 1.00 -8.11
CA SER A 58 -6.27 0.50 -8.59
C SER A 58 -6.95 -0.30 -7.46
N ALA A 59 -8.17 -0.78 -7.70
CA ALA A 59 -8.85 -1.72 -6.79
C ALA A 59 -9.37 -2.94 -7.57
N SER A 60 -9.49 -4.08 -6.90
CA SER A 60 -10.09 -5.28 -7.50
C SER A 60 -11.59 -5.43 -7.22
N ASP A 61 -12.13 -4.69 -6.26
CA ASP A 61 -13.52 -4.81 -5.80
C ASP A 61 -14.28 -3.48 -5.80
N VAL A 62 -14.16 -2.68 -4.74
CA VAL A 62 -14.88 -1.43 -4.49
C VAL A 62 -13.91 -0.26 -4.45
N LEU A 63 -14.44 0.94 -4.19
CA LEU A 63 -13.62 2.13 -4.04
C LEU A 63 -12.79 2.07 -2.76
N HIS A 64 -11.49 2.33 -2.88
CA HIS A 64 -10.58 2.59 -1.77
C HIS A 64 -9.77 3.86 -2.03
N SER A 65 -8.91 4.27 -1.11
CA SER A 65 -7.99 5.38 -1.32
C SER A 65 -6.66 5.06 -0.64
N TRP A 66 -5.58 5.04 -1.43
CA TRP A 66 -4.23 4.80 -0.91
C TRP A 66 -3.62 6.13 -0.50
N ALA A 67 -3.32 6.28 0.80
CA ALA A 67 -2.87 7.54 1.37
C ALA A 67 -1.70 7.34 2.34
N VAL A 68 -0.66 8.16 2.18
CA VAL A 68 0.46 8.24 3.12
C VAL A 68 0.73 9.73 3.40
N PRO A 69 0.14 10.31 4.45
CA PRO A 69 0.18 11.75 4.71
C PRO A 69 1.59 12.33 4.83
N ALA A 70 2.53 11.59 5.42
CA ALA A 70 3.93 12.02 5.56
C ALA A 70 4.65 12.21 4.22
N LEU A 71 4.20 11.52 3.16
CA LEU A 71 4.70 11.65 1.79
C LEU A 71 3.86 12.64 0.96
N GLY A 72 2.81 13.23 1.54
CA GLY A 72 1.91 14.14 0.84
C GLY A 72 1.06 13.48 -0.26
N ILE A 73 0.90 12.16 -0.24
CA ILE A 73 0.23 11.41 -1.30
C ILE A 73 -1.13 10.85 -0.85
N LYS A 74 -2.13 11.02 -1.70
CA LYS A 74 -3.45 10.37 -1.61
C LYS A 74 -3.99 10.14 -3.02
N ILE A 75 -4.26 8.88 -3.35
CA ILE A 75 -4.74 8.47 -4.68
C ILE A 75 -5.89 7.50 -4.51
N ASP A 76 -7.02 7.81 -5.14
CA ASP A 76 -8.17 6.91 -5.13
C ASP A 76 -7.90 5.64 -5.95
N ALA A 77 -8.28 4.51 -5.38
CA ALA A 77 -8.21 3.19 -5.96
C ALA A 77 -9.60 2.82 -6.50
N THR A 78 -9.76 2.97 -7.81
CA THR A 78 -11.04 2.78 -8.51
C THR A 78 -11.01 1.50 -9.35
N PRO A 79 -11.93 0.55 -9.16
CA PRO A 79 -12.00 -0.67 -9.97
C PRO A 79 -12.07 -0.34 -11.47
N GLY A 80 -11.25 -1.01 -12.27
CA GLY A 80 -11.19 -0.79 -13.73
C GLY A 80 -10.43 0.47 -14.17
N ARG A 81 -9.82 1.24 -13.26
CA ARG A 81 -8.99 2.41 -13.59
C ARG A 81 -7.66 2.38 -12.84
N LEU A 82 -6.57 2.56 -13.60
CA LEU A 82 -5.22 2.63 -13.07
C LEU A 82 -4.80 4.10 -12.91
N ASN A 83 -4.76 4.60 -11.68
CA ASN A 83 -4.31 5.95 -11.36
C ASN A 83 -2.79 5.96 -11.09
N GLN A 84 -2.14 7.08 -11.36
CA GLN A 84 -0.70 7.25 -11.15
C GLN A 84 -0.44 8.44 -10.23
N GLY A 85 0.56 8.32 -9.35
CA GLY A 85 1.20 9.46 -8.71
C GLY A 85 2.68 9.18 -8.45
N THR A 86 3.41 10.22 -8.08
CA THR A 86 4.84 10.16 -7.79
C THR A 86 5.13 10.79 -6.43
N PHE A 87 6.17 10.29 -5.76
CA PHE A 87 6.75 10.90 -4.55
C PHE A 87 8.24 10.55 -4.47
N THR A 88 8.94 11.17 -3.52
CA THR A 88 10.38 10.98 -3.28
C THR A 88 10.64 10.55 -1.84
#